data_AF-A0A084JPL3-F1
#
_entry.id   AF-A0A084JPL3-F1
#
_cell.length_a   1.000
_cell.length_b   1.000
_cell.length_c   1.000
_cell.angle_alpha   90.00
_cell.angle_beta   90.00
_cell.angle_gamma   90.00
#
_symmetry.space_group_name_H-M   'P 1'
#
loop_
_entity.id
_entity.type
_entity.pdbx_description
1 polymer ?
#
loop_
_entity_poly.entity_id
_entity_poly.type
_entity_poly.pdbx_seq_one_letter_code
_entity_poly.pdbx_strand_id
1 'polypeptide(L)' 'MIDNSELPIGFTMELAQHSDILTRFAGLSEKERDRIVDGARNVDSRDEMRNYVESMFQETKSSFF' A
#
# COMPACT_ATOMS: atom_id res chain seq x y z
N MET A 1 -1.13 -16.12 19.07
CA MET A 1 -1.66 -15.57 17.80
C MET A 1 -0.44 -15.29 16.94
N ILE A 2 -0.40 -15.77 15.69
CA ILE A 2 0.80 -15.55 14.87
C ILE A 2 0.80 -14.07 14.49
N ASP A 3 1.67 -13.30 15.16
CA ASP A 3 2.14 -12.00 14.69
C ASP A 3 2.88 -12.21 13.37
N ASN A 4 2.11 -12.31 12.28
CA ASN A 4 2.63 -12.21 10.93
C ASN A 4 2.78 -10.72 10.57
N SER A 5 3.40 -9.92 11.45
CA SER A 5 3.65 -8.48 11.24
C SER A 5 4.68 -8.21 10.14
N GLU A 6 5.14 -9.24 9.43
CA GLU A 6 5.93 -9.09 8.21
C GLU A 6 5.04 -8.61 7.07
N LEU A 7 5.45 -7.49 6.46
CA LEU A 7 4.85 -6.93 5.27
C LEU A 7 5.05 -7.90 4.08
N PRO A 8 4.05 -8.07 3.20
CA PRO A 8 4.26 -8.81 1.96
C PRO A 8 5.46 -8.28 1.19
N ILE A 9 6.30 -9.16 0.65
CA ILE A 9 7.54 -8.77 -0.02
C ILE A 9 7.24 -7.84 -1.20
N GLY A 10 6.25 -8.19 -2.03
CA GLY A 10 5.82 -7.35 -3.16
C GLY A 10 5.34 -5.97 -2.70
N PHE A 11 4.63 -5.90 -1.58
CA PHE A 11 4.16 -4.63 -1.01
C PHE A 11 5.33 -3.76 -0.57
N THR A 12 6.30 -4.34 0.14
CA THR A 12 7.51 -3.63 0.60
C THR A 12 8.35 -3.13 -0.59
N MET A 13 8.47 -3.94 -1.65
CA MET A 13 9.20 -3.57 -2.86
C MET A 13 8.54 -2.41 -3.61
N GLU A 14 7.21 -2.42 -3.77
CA GLU A 14 6.50 -1.32 -4.41
C GLU A 14 6.56 -0.05 -3.55
N LEU A 15 6.37 -0.12 -2.23
CA LEU A 15 6.55 1.03 -1.35
C LEU A 15 7.96 1.66 -1.45
N ALA A 16 9.01 0.84 -1.52
CA ALA A 16 10.37 1.34 -1.67
C ALA A 16 10.61 2.07 -3.01
N GLN A 17 9.91 1.67 -4.08
CA GLN A 17 9.95 2.32 -5.39
C GLN A 17 9.18 3.65 -5.43
N HIS A 18 8.24 3.85 -4.50
CA HIS A 18 7.37 5.02 -4.42
C HIS A 18 7.57 5.77 -3.09
N SER A 19 8.63 6.57 -2.99
CA SER A 19 9.02 7.23 -1.73
C SER A 19 7.95 8.16 -1.13
N ASP A 20 7.12 8.76 -1.97
CA ASP A 20 5.96 9.58 -1.59
C ASP A 20 4.86 8.74 -0.93
N ILE A 21 4.54 7.58 -1.51
CA ILE A 21 3.58 6.60 -0.99
C ILE A 21 4.08 6.02 0.33
N LEU A 22 5.37 5.66 0.41
CA LEU A 22 5.99 5.17 1.64
C LEU A 22 5.87 6.19 2.77
N THR A 23 6.14 7.47 2.49
CA THR A 23 6.04 8.55 3.49
C THR A 23 4.61 8.68 4.01
N ARG A 24 3.61 8.60 3.13
CA ARG A 24 2.20 8.65 3.53
C ARG A 24 1.80 7.42 4.33
N PHE A 25 2.17 6.23 3.87
CA PHE A 25 1.91 4.97 4.57
C PHE A 25 2.50 4.98 5.99
N ALA A 26 3.73 5.49 6.16
CA ALA A 26 4.38 5.61 7.46
C ALA A 26 3.67 6.59 8.41
N GLY A 27 2.93 7.56 7.89
CA GLY A 27 2.15 8.53 8.67
C GLY A 27 0.74 8.06 9.06
N LEU A 28 0.29 6.91 8.55
CA LEU A 28 -1.03 6.36 8.87
C LEU A 28 -1.07 5.76 10.28
N SER A 29 -2.27 5.71 10.87
CA SER A 29 -2.47 4.98 12.12
C SER A 29 -2.16 3.49 11.93
N GLU A 30 -1.83 2.79 13.01
CA GLU A 30 -1.61 1.33 12.99
C GLU A 30 -2.80 0.59 12.35
N LYS A 31 -4.02 0.93 12.76
CA LYS A 31 -5.25 0.34 12.21
C LYS A 31 -5.42 0.55 10.69
N GLU A 32 -5.00 1.70 10.17
CA GLU A 32 -5.04 1.96 8.73
C GLU A 32 -3.96 1.18 7.99
N ARG A 33 -2.73 1.15 8.55
CA ARG A 33 -1.63 0.34 8.00
C ARG A 33 -2.01 -1.14 7.96
N ASP A 34 -2.62 -1.67 9.02
CA ASP A 34 -3.06 -3.07 9.07
C ASP A 34 -4.07 -3.39 7.98
N ARG A 35 -5.10 -2.54 7.78
CA ARG A 35 -6.08 -2.72 6.71
C ARG A 35 -5.45 -2.76 5.32
N ILE A 36 -4.45 -1.91 5.10
CA ILE A 36 -3.72 -1.86 3.83
C ILE A 36 -2.87 -3.11 3.66
N VAL A 37 -2.15 -3.53 4.70
CA VAL A 37 -1.31 -4.73 4.68
C VAL A 37 -2.17 -5.97 4.44
N ASP A 38 -3.33 -6.06 5.08
CA ASP A 38 -4.29 -7.13 4.87
C ASP A 38 -4.83 -7.13 3.44
N GLY A 39 -5.10 -5.96 2.85
CA GLY A 39 -5.45 -5.86 1.43
C GLY A 39 -4.32 -6.38 0.53
N ALA A 40 -3.08 -5.96 0.78
CA ALA A 40 -1.91 -6.38 0.01
C ALA A 40 -1.64 -7.89 0.11
N ARG A 41 -2.00 -8.56 1.21
CA ARG A 41 -1.89 -10.03 1.35
C ARG A 41 -2.81 -10.79 0.39
N ASN A 42 -3.87 -10.17 -0.10
CA ASN A 42 -4.82 -10.78 -1.04
C ASN A 42 -4.47 -10.50 -2.51
N VAL A 43 -3.28 -9.94 -2.78
CA VAL A 43 -2.83 -9.59 -4.12
C VAL A 43 -1.83 -10.62 -4.62
N ASP A 44 -2.17 -11.31 -5.70
CA ASP A 44 -1.45 -12.49 -6.16
C ASP A 44 -0.44 -12.20 -7.29
N SER A 45 -0.50 -11.00 -7.88
CA SER A 45 0.40 -10.62 -8.98
C SER A 45 1.13 -9.31 -8.71
N ARG A 46 2.32 -9.17 -9.33
CA ARG A 46 3.14 -7.97 -9.24
C ARG A 46 2.43 -6.74 -9.81
N ASP A 47 1.74 -6.90 -10.94
CA ASP A 47 1.02 -5.79 -11.57
C ASP A 47 -0.18 -5.33 -10.72
N GLU A 48 -0.91 -6.27 -10.11
CA GLU A 48 -1.96 -5.93 -9.15
C GLU A 48 -1.38 -5.27 -7.89
N MET A 49 -0.21 -5.70 -7.40
CA MET A 49 0.44 -5.08 -6.24
C MET A 49 0.83 -3.64 -6.53
N ARG A 50 1.40 -3.39 -7.70
CA ARG A 50 1.71 -2.06 -8.18
C ARG A 50 0.45 -1.20 -8.24
N ASN A 51 -0.61 -1.69 -8.89
CA ASN A 51 -1.88 -0.98 -8.99
C ASN A 51 -2.49 -0.72 -7.61
N TYR A 52 -2.41 -1.70 -6.70
CA TYR A 52 -2.89 -1.59 -5.33
C TYR A 52 -2.18 -0.43 -4.61
N VAL A 53 -0.84 -0.43 -4.61
CA VAL A 53 -0.01 0.60 -3.97
C VAL A 53 -0.23 1.98 -4.60
N GLU A 54 -0.23 2.07 -5.93
CA GLU A 54 -0.48 3.33 -6.65
C GLU A 54 -1.91 3.86 -6.40
N SER A 55 -2.91 2.99 -6.24
CA SER A 55 -4.30 3.37 -5.99
C SER A 55 -4.54 3.99 -4.60
N MET A 56 -3.69 3.68 -3.62
CA MET A 56 -3.83 4.17 -2.24
C MET A 56 -3.89 5.70 -2.15
N PHE A 57 -3.32 6.40 -3.13
CA PHE A 57 -3.20 7.86 -3.12
C PHE A 57 -3.55 8.51 -4.47
N GLN A 58 -4.27 7.82 -5.35
CA GLN A 58 -4.75 8.37 -6.63
C GLN A 58 -5.90 9.38 -6.51
N GLU A 59 -6.37 9.69 -5.31
CA GLU A 59 -7.28 10.83 -5.11
C GLU A 59 -6.49 12.15 -5.12
N THR A 60 -6.35 12.76 -6.31
CA THR A 60 -6.87 14.12 -6.65
C THR A 60 -6.37 14.52 -8.06
N LYS A 61 -6.95 13.94 -9.12
CA LYS A 61 -7.00 14.60 -10.45
C LYS A 61 -8.41 14.51 -11.05
N SER A 62 -9.42 14.76 -10.23
CA SER A 62 -10.81 14.88 -10.70
C SER A 62 -11.43 16.12 -10.10
N SER A 63 -11.25 17.25 -10.79
CA SER A 63 -12.20 18.38 -10.90
C SER A 63 -11.45 19.64 -11.33
N PHE A 64 -11.21 19.81 -12.64
CA PHE A 64 -11.10 21.13 -13.29
C PHE A 64 -11.31 20.93 -14.81
N PHE A 65 -12.56 20.66 -15.19
CA PHE A 65 -13.13 21.04 -16.48
C PHE A 65 -14.55 21.54 -16.23
#